data_AF-S8D0S4-F1
#
_entry.id   AF-S8D0S4-F1
#
_cell.length_a   1.000
_cell.length_b   1.000
_cell.length_c   1.000
_cell.angle_alpha   90.00
_cell.angle_beta   90.00
_cell.angle_gamma   90.00
#
_symmetry.space_group_name_H-M   'P 1'
#
loop_
_entity.id
_entity.type
_entity.pdbx_description
1 polymer ?
#
loop_
_entity_poly.entity_id
_entity_poly.type
_entity_poly.pdbx_seq_one_letter_code
_entity_poly.pdbx_strand_id
1 'polypeptide(L)' 'DGDFAGGGDNYEEIGDSLDPLAVFGSGIMLIILSKLDALSVAQARLVCRDWLDIASSDKIWLSKV' A
#
# COMPACT_ATOMS: atom_id res chain seq x y z
N ASP A 1 10.82 -42.65 24.73
CA ASP A 1 10.64 -41.27 25.20
C ASP A 1 10.86 -40.33 24.03
N GLY A 2 9.79 -39.66 23.60
CA GLY A 2 9.83 -38.76 22.44
C GLY A 2 9.98 -37.32 22.91
N ASP A 3 10.96 -36.61 22.37
CA ASP A 3 11.02 -35.15 22.43
C ASP A 3 10.87 -34.59 21.02
N PHE A 4 9.63 -34.25 20.68
CA PHE A 4 9.31 -33.40 19.55
C PHE A 4 9.73 -31.98 19.91
N ALA A 5 10.98 -31.62 19.62
CA ALA A 5 11.42 -30.23 19.63
C ALA A 5 10.80 -29.49 18.43
N GLY A 6 9.50 -29.18 18.54
CA GLY A 6 8.85 -28.16 17.73
C GLY A 6 9.35 -26.78 18.15
N GLY A 7 10.58 -26.45 17.77
CA GLY A 7 11.12 -25.10 17.88
C GLY A 7 10.44 -24.23 16.86
N GLY A 8 9.64 -23.27 17.34
CA GLY A 8 8.77 -22.41 16.57
C GLY A 8 9.41 -21.90 15.28
N ASP A 9 8.60 -21.94 14.23
CA ASP A 9 8.71 -21.09 13.08
C ASP A 9 8.84 -19.63 13.54
N ASN A 10 10.07 -19.20 13.77
CA ASN A 10 10.42 -17.80 13.68
C ASN A 10 10.17 -17.42 12.22
N TYR A 11 8.93 -17.08 11.88
CA TYR A 11 8.66 -16.15 10.79
C TYR A 11 9.42 -14.90 11.20
N GLU A 12 10.64 -14.77 10.68
CA GLU A 12 11.36 -13.51 10.65
C GLU A 12 10.33 -12.47 10.25
N GLU A 13 9.99 -11.62 11.21
CA GLU A 13 9.11 -10.48 11.08
C GLU A 13 9.67 -9.66 9.93
N ILE A 14 9.15 -9.90 8.73
CA ILE A 14 9.55 -9.24 7.49
C ILE A 14 9.25 -7.77 7.77
N GLY A 15 10.30 -7.04 8.14
CA GLY A 15 10.22 -5.84 8.95
C GLY A 15 9.06 -4.96 8.54
N ASP A 16 8.21 -4.63 9.52
CA ASP A 16 7.02 -3.78 9.41
C ASP A 16 7.01 -3.00 8.10
N SER A 17 6.41 -3.61 7.07
CA SER A 17 6.27 -2.97 5.76
C SER A 17 5.22 -1.87 5.95
N LEU A 18 5.70 -0.77 6.53
CA LEU A 18 4.93 0.40 6.89
C LEU A 18 4.18 0.84 5.64
N ASP A 19 2.85 0.69 5.69
CA ASP A 19 1.98 1.12 4.60
C ASP A 19 2.32 2.58 4.30
N PRO A 20 2.79 2.90 3.07
CA PRO A 20 3.13 4.26 2.71
C PRO A 20 1.98 5.23 2.98
N LEU A 21 0.74 4.75 2.87
CA LEU A 21 -0.43 5.55 3.19
C LEU A 21 -0.55 5.84 4.68
N ALA A 22 -0.21 4.90 5.56
CA ALA A 22 -0.19 5.12 7.01
C ALA A 22 0.97 6.06 7.43
N VAL A 23 2.11 6.00 6.75
CA VAL A 23 3.28 6.83 7.04
C VAL A 23 3.10 8.27 6.55
N PHE A 24 2.74 8.44 5.28
CA PHE A 24 2.71 9.74 4.62
C PHE A 24 1.34 10.41 4.71
N GLY A 25 0.28 9.64 4.94
CA GLY A 25 -1.09 10.12 4.92
C GLY A 25 -1.62 10.43 3.52
N SER A 26 -2.92 10.72 3.45
CA SER A 26 -3.64 10.92 2.19
C SER A 26 -3.16 12.13 1.38
N GLY A 27 -2.80 13.23 2.05
CA GLY A 27 -2.35 14.46 1.38
C GLY A 27 -1.08 14.27 0.55
N ILE A 28 -0.05 13.63 1.12
CA ILE A 28 1.20 13.35 0.42
C ILE A 28 0.98 12.29 -0.65
N MET A 29 0.19 11.24 -0.36
CA MET A 29 -0.11 10.21 -1.36
C MET A 29 -0.86 10.76 -2.58
N LEU A 30 -1.77 11.73 -2.40
CA LEU A 30 -2.40 12.42 -3.54
C LEU A 30 -1.35 13.12 -4.42
N ILE A 31 -0.34 13.76 -3.82
CA ILE A 31 0.76 14.41 -4.57
C ILE A 31 1.56 13.35 -5.33
N ILE A 32 1.92 12.23 -4.69
CA ILE A 32 2.67 11.14 -5.32
C ILE A 32 1.88 10.55 -6.50
N LEU A 33 0.63 10.14 -6.28
CA LEU A 33 -0.23 9.56 -7.33
C LEU A 33 -0.51 10.55 -8.47
N SER A 34 -0.54 11.85 -8.19
CA SER A 34 -0.68 12.87 -9.25
C SER A 34 0.49 12.84 -10.25
N LYS A 35 1.68 12.40 -9.84
CA LYS A 35 2.90 12.34 -10.67
C LYS A 35 3.05 11.03 -11.46
N LEU A 36 2.28 10.00 -11.15
CA LEU A 36 2.33 8.72 -11.85
C LEU A 36 1.55 8.79 -13.17
N ASP A 37 1.70 7.80 -14.03
CA ASP A 37 0.81 7.63 -15.19
C ASP A 37 -0.56 7.07 -14.77
N ALA A 38 -1.54 7.13 -15.67
CA ALA A 38 -2.91 6.68 -15.40
C ALA A 38 -3.00 5.18 -15.05
N LEU A 39 -2.15 4.34 -15.64
CA LEU A 39 -2.16 2.91 -15.40
C LEU A 39 -1.61 2.59 -14.00
N SER A 40 -0.52 3.23 -13.59
CA SER A 40 0.02 3.10 -12.23
C SER A 40 -0.99 3.56 -11.16
N VAL A 41 -1.74 4.63 -11.40
CA VAL A 41 -2.82 5.05 -10.48
C VAL A 41 -3.98 4.05 -10.46
N ALA A 42 -4.33 3.47 -11.61
CA ALA A 42 -5.36 2.41 -11.65
C ALA A 42 -4.93 1.18 -10.83
N GLN A 43 -3.65 0.81 -10.86
CA GLN A 43 -3.13 -0.29 -10.06
C GLN A 43 -3.17 0.01 -8.56
N ALA A 44 -2.88 1.26 -8.15
CA ALA A 44 -2.97 1.69 -6.75
C ALA A 44 -4.37 1.47 -6.14
N ARG A 45 -5.43 1.46 -6.96
CA ARG A 45 -6.81 1.17 -6.53
C ARG A 45 -7.03 -0.28 -6.07
N LEU A 46 -6.10 -1.19 -6.38
CA LEU A 46 -6.21 -2.62 -6.10
C LEU A 46 -5.46 -3.07 -4.84
N VAL A 47 -4.77 -2.15 -4.15
CA VAL A 47 -3.96 -2.48 -2.96
C VAL A 47 -4.86 -2.79 -1.76
N CYS A 48 -5.68 -1.82 -1.34
CA CYS A 48 -6.65 -1.96 -0.26
C CYS A 48 -7.74 -0.88 -0.37
N ARG A 49 -8.70 -0.88 0.57
CA ARG A 49 -9.81 0.10 0.59
C ARG A 49 -9.36 1.54 0.76
N ASP A 50 -8.38 1.81 1.63
CA ASP A 50 -7.90 3.17 1.88
C ASP A 50 -7.14 3.72 0.68
N TRP A 51 -6.35 2.88 0.02
CA TRP A 51 -5.70 3.20 -1.25
C TRP A 51 -6.70 3.42 -2.39
N LEU A 52 -7.79 2.64 -2.45
CA LEU A 52 -8.86 2.82 -3.42
C LEU A 52 -9.53 4.20 -3.29
N ASP A 53 -9.81 4.64 -2.06
CA ASP A 53 -10.44 5.94 -1.80
C ASP A 53 -9.58 7.09 -2.36
N ILE A 54 -8.28 7.04 -2.08
CA ILE A 54 -7.33 8.07 -2.49
C ILE A 54 -7.05 8.02 -3.99
N ALA A 55 -6.80 6.82 -4.54
CA ALA A 55 -6.53 6.64 -5.97
C ALA A 55 -7.75 6.86 -6.86
N SER A 56 -8.97 6.89 -6.29
CA SER A 56 -10.20 7.26 -7.01
C SER A 56 -10.49 8.77 -6.97
N SER A 57 -9.63 9.59 -6.36
CA SER A 57 -9.86 11.04 -6.27
C SER A 57 -9.86 11.71 -7.64
N ASP A 58 -10.91 12.47 -7.94
CA ASP A 58 -11.05 13.23 -9.18
C ASP A 58 -9.88 14.19 -9.42
N LYS A 59 -9.26 14.69 -8.34
CA LYS A 59 -8.07 15.55 -8.42
C LYS A 59 -6.90 14.88 -9.14
N ILE A 60 -6.79 13.55 -9.06
CA ILE A 60 -5.76 12.77 -9.75
C ILE A 60 -6.15 12.58 -11.22
N TRP A 61 -7.41 12.22 -11.48
CA TRP A 61 -7.88 11.85 -12.82
C TRP A 61 -8.11 13.04 -13.75
N LEU A 62 -8.49 14.21 -13.21
CA LEU A 62 -8.61 15.45 -13.98
C LEU A 62 -7.30 15.88 -14.65
N SER A 63 -6.14 15.50 -14.09
CA SER A 63 -4.83 15.83 -14.65
C SER A 63 -4.31 14.77 -15.64
N LYS A 64 -5.04 13.67 -15.85
CA LYS A 64 -4.63 12.51 -16.66
C LYS A 64 -5.53 12.24 -17.86
N VAL A 65 -6.60 13.02 -18.01
CA VAL A 65 -7.45 13.07 -19.20
C VAL A 65 -6.76 13.85 -20.32
#